data_AF-A0A1Y4V5P1-F1
#
_entry.id   AF-A0A1Y4V5P1-F1
#
_cell.length_a   1.000
_cell.length_b   1.000
_cell.length_c   1.000
_cell.angle_alpha   90.00
_cell.angle_beta   90.00
_cell.angle_gamma   90.00
#
_symmetry.space_group_name_H-M   'P 1'
#
loop_
_entity.id
_entity.type
_entity.pdbx_description
1 polymer ?
#
loop_
_entity_poly.entity_id
_entity_poly.type
_entity_poly.pdbx_seq_one_letter_code
_entity_poly.pdbx_strand_id
1 'polypeptide(L)'
;MIGFLLFQFKPMWIVNLFGAESDLYNEFAIKCFRIFLLLCFLNGFQTVASIFVQQIEKPVKALILSLPRQIVFLIPLAILLPVFLGVDGVLWAGPAADALAFILAAVIIIYEMKVLKTKEA
;
A
#
# COMPACT_ATOMS: atom_id res chain seq x y z
N MET A 1 1.86 3.76 -12.88
CA MET A 1 0.57 3.36 -13.52
C MET A 1 0.76 2.29 -14.59
N ILE A 2 1.71 2.43 -15.54
CA ILE A 2 1.96 1.41 -16.58
C ILE A 2 2.31 0.04 -15.97
N GLY A 3 3.15 0.00 -14.93
CA GLY A 3 3.46 -1.25 -14.21
C GLY A 3 2.24 -1.93 -13.59
N PHE A 4 1.35 -1.18 -12.94
CA PHE A 4 0.11 -1.72 -12.36
C PHE A 4 -0.78 -2.42 -13.40
N LEU A 5 -0.94 -1.80 -14.58
CA LEU A 5 -1.69 -2.41 -15.68
C LEU A 5 -1.02 -3.70 -16.16
N LEU A 6 0.31 -3.72 -16.28
CA LEU A 6 1.05 -4.92 -16.68
C LEU A 6 0.88 -6.06 -15.66
N PHE A 7 1.00 -5.76 -14.37
CA PHE A 7 0.81 -6.75 -13.29
C PHE A 7 -0.62 -7.31 -13.25
N GLN A 8 -1.63 -6.48 -13.55
CA GLN A 8 -3.03 -6.92 -13.47
C GLN A 8 -3.49 -7.69 -14.72
N PHE A 9 -3.11 -7.22 -15.92
CA PHE A 9 -3.58 -7.78 -17.18
C PHE A 9 -2.74 -8.95 -17.69
N LYS A 10 -1.40 -8.93 -17.54
CA LYS A 10 -0.53 -10.02 -18.01
C LYS A 10 0.60 -10.36 -17.02
N PRO A 11 0.28 -10.83 -15.79
CA PRO A 11 1.28 -11.22 -14.81
C PRO A 11 2.19 -12.37 -15.30
N MET A 12 1.64 -13.33 -16.07
CA MET A 12 2.43 -14.45 -16.62
C MET A 12 3.60 -14.03 -17.52
N TRP A 13 3.49 -12.89 -18.19
CA TRP A 13 4.58 -12.39 -19.04
C TRP A 13 5.82 -12.05 -18.20
N ILE A 14 5.59 -11.58 -16.97
CA ILE A 14 6.63 -11.27 -16.00
C ILE A 14 7.15 -12.55 -15.34
N VAL A 15 6.26 -13.48 -14.97
CA VAL A 15 6.65 -14.78 -14.39
C VAL A 15 7.55 -15.56 -15.33
N ASN A 16 7.22 -15.59 -16.62
CA ASN A 16 8.04 -16.27 -17.64
C ASN A 16 9.44 -15.67 -17.82
N LEU A 17 9.65 -14.42 -17.40
CA LEU A 17 10.96 -13.74 -17.46
C LEU A 17 11.93 -14.27 -16.39
N PHE A 18 11.42 -14.81 -15.29
CA PHE A 18 12.21 -15.36 -14.18
C PHE A 18 12.39 -16.89 -14.26
N GLY A 19 11.78 -17.54 -15.24
CA GLY A 19 11.76 -18.99 -15.39
C GLY A 19 10.45 -19.58 -14.87
N ALA A 20 9.62 -20.08 -15.79
CA ALA A 20 8.42 -20.82 -15.44
C ALA A 20 8.82 -22.22 -14.96
N GLU A 21 8.72 -22.45 -13.66
CA GLU A 21 8.97 -23.77 -13.06
C GLU A 21 7.66 -24.58 -12.99
N SER A 22 7.24 -24.99 -11.79
CA SER A 22 6.02 -25.78 -11.57
C SER A 22 4.73 -24.97 -11.76
N ASP A 23 3.63 -25.64 -12.11
CA ASP A 23 2.29 -25.02 -12.20
C ASP A 23 1.90 -24.32 -10.89
N LEU A 24 2.28 -24.90 -9.74
CA LEU A 24 2.01 -24.34 -8.42
C LEU A 24 2.78 -23.03 -8.20
N TYR A 25 4.04 -22.96 -8.64
CA TYR A 25 4.86 -21.75 -8.58
C TYR A 25 4.24 -20.63 -9.43
N ASN A 26 3.85 -20.97 -10.65
CA ASN A 26 3.26 -20.00 -11.59
C ASN A 26 1.93 -19.45 -11.05
N GLU A 27 1.07 -20.31 -10.50
CA GLU A 27 -0.20 -19.88 -9.90
C GLU A 27 0.02 -18.95 -8.70
N PHE A 28 0.98 -19.31 -7.82
CA PHE A 28 1.31 -18.49 -6.67
C PHE A 28 1.93 -17.14 -7.08
N ALA A 29 2.84 -17.13 -8.04
CA ALA A 29 3.45 -15.92 -8.57
C ALA A 29 2.40 -14.97 -9.18
N ILE A 30 1.42 -15.50 -9.94
CA ILE A 30 0.29 -14.71 -10.45
C ILE A 30 -0.53 -14.11 -9.31
N LYS A 31 -0.83 -14.89 -8.27
CA LYS A 31 -1.54 -14.41 -7.08
C LYS A 31 -0.76 -13.30 -6.37
N CYS A 32 0.55 -13.44 -6.22
CA CYS A 32 1.42 -12.37 -5.69
C CYS A 32 1.25 -11.08 -6.49
N PHE A 33 1.44 -11.13 -7.81
CA PHE A 33 1.36 -9.92 -8.64
C PHE A 33 -0.03 -9.28 -8.63
N ARG A 34 -1.11 -10.07 -8.60
CA ARG A 34 -2.48 -9.54 -8.61
C ARG A 34 -2.95 -9.02 -7.26
N ILE A 35 -2.67 -9.76 -6.19
CA ILE A 35 -3.17 -9.45 -4.84
C ILE A 35 -2.24 -8.43 -4.20
N PHE A 36 -0.95 -8.71 -4.12
CA PHE A 36 0.00 -7.85 -3.41
C PHE A 36 0.08 -6.45 -4.03
N LEU A 37 -0.01 -6.33 -5.36
CA LEU A 37 0.08 -5.05 -6.06
C LEU A 37 -1.27 -4.40 -6.34
N LEU A 38 -2.37 -4.97 -5.85
CA LEU A 38 -3.74 -4.49 -6.09
C LEU A 38 -3.93 -3.02 -5.67
N LEU A 39 -3.30 -2.63 -4.56
CA LEU A 39 -3.37 -1.27 -4.02
C LEU A 39 -2.12 -0.43 -4.27
N CYS A 40 -1.27 -0.86 -5.20
CA CYS A 40 -0.09 -0.11 -5.62
C CYS A 40 -0.45 1.31 -6.09
N PHE A 41 -1.62 1.55 -6.68
CA PHE A 41 -2.02 2.89 -7.12
C PHE A 41 -2.23 3.87 -5.94
N LEU A 42 -2.69 3.40 -4.78
CA LEU A 42 -2.92 4.23 -3.58
C LEU A 42 -1.62 4.79 -3.02
N ASN A 43 -0.48 4.16 -3.33
CA ASN A 43 0.83 4.66 -2.97
C ASN A 43 1.06 6.07 -3.51
N GLY A 44 0.68 6.32 -4.75
CA GLY A 44 0.88 7.63 -5.38
C GLY A 44 0.13 8.73 -4.63
N PHE A 45 -1.10 8.45 -4.20
CA PHE A 45 -1.88 9.37 -3.38
C PHE A 45 -1.21 9.64 -2.03
N GLN A 46 -0.75 8.59 -1.34
CA GLN A 46 -0.05 8.73 -0.05
C GLN A 46 1.24 9.55 -0.17
N THR A 47 2.00 9.38 -1.25
CA THR A 47 3.21 10.19 -1.48
C THR A 47 2.86 11.67 -1.61
N VAL A 48 1.85 12.01 -2.42
CA VAL A 48 1.39 13.40 -2.58
C VAL A 48 0.85 13.96 -1.27
N ALA A 49 0.03 13.19 -0.54
CA ALA A 49 -0.48 13.53 0.78
C ALA A 49 0.65 13.84 1.78
N SER A 50 1.68 12.99 1.81
CA SER A 50 2.83 13.17 2.70
C SER A 50 3.63 14.41 2.34
N ILE A 51 3.85 14.67 1.05
CA ILE A 51 4.52 15.90 0.58
C ILE A 51 3.70 17.13 0.96
N PHE A 52 2.38 17.11 0.77
CA PHE A 52 1.50 18.22 1.12
C PHE A 52 1.58 18.59 2.61
N VAL A 53 1.53 17.61 3.50
CA VAL A 53 1.66 17.84 4.96
C VAL A 53 3.07 18.33 5.35
N GLN A 54 4.13 17.93 4.62
CA GLN A 54 5.48 18.47 4.84
C GLN A 54 5.57 19.97 4.51
N GLN A 55 4.84 20.43 3.49
CA GLN A 55 4.86 21.84 3.08
C GLN A 55 4.09 22.76 4.06
N ILE A 56 3.17 22.24 4.87
CA ILE A 56 2.36 23.00 5.84
C ILE A 56 3.10 23.22 7.18
N GLU A 57 4.44 23.21 7.17
CA GLU A 57 5.30 23.39 8.37
C GLU A 57 5.04 22.40 9.52
N LYS A 58 4.37 21.26 9.27
CA LYS A 58 4.15 20.18 10.24
C LYS A 58 4.82 18.86 9.81
N PRO A 59 6.16 18.85 9.68
CA PRO A 59 6.92 17.69 9.17
C PRO A 59 6.73 16.44 10.04
N VAL A 60 6.52 16.59 11.35
CA VAL A 60 6.28 15.46 12.27
C VAL A 60 5.01 14.68 11.90
N LYS A 61 3.93 15.36 11.48
CA LYS A 61 2.70 14.69 11.05
C LYS A 61 2.87 13.96 9.72
N ALA A 62 3.71 14.49 8.83
CA ALA A 62 4.04 13.83 7.58
C ALA A 62 4.92 12.59 7.77
N LEU A 63 5.84 12.62 8.75
CA LEU A 63 6.61 11.44 9.15
C LEU A 63 5.72 10.36 9.77
N ILE A 64 4.75 10.76 10.59
CA ILE A 64 3.71 9.87 11.11
C ILE A 64 2.78 9.36 9.99
N LEU A 65 2.83 9.92 8.79
CA LEU A 65 2.05 9.44 7.64
C LEU A 65 2.82 8.47 6.74
N SER A 66 4.13 8.67 6.59
CA SER A 66 4.97 7.84 5.71
C SER A 66 5.52 6.59 6.42
N LEU A 67 5.90 6.70 7.70
CA LEU A 67 6.52 5.62 8.47
C LEU A 67 5.59 4.45 8.87
N PRO A 68 4.32 4.67 9.27
CA PRO A 68 3.50 3.57 9.77
C PRO A 68 3.22 2.53 8.70
N ARG A 69 3.20 2.95 7.44
CA ARG A 69 2.93 2.05 6.33
C ARG A 69 3.94 0.92 6.20
N GLN A 70 5.23 1.23 6.28
CA GLN A 70 6.28 0.25 6.01
C GLN A 70 6.53 -0.69 7.19
N ILE A 71 6.27 -0.24 8.42
CA ILE A 71 6.68 -0.97 9.62
C ILE A 71 5.50 -1.20 10.57
N VAL A 72 4.71 -0.17 10.88
CA VAL A 72 3.67 -0.25 11.92
C VAL A 72 2.43 -1.01 11.48
N PHE A 73 2.02 -0.91 10.22
CA PHE A 73 0.89 -1.65 9.66
C PHE A 73 1.35 -2.91 8.93
N LEU A 74 2.42 -2.82 8.13
CA LEU A 74 2.85 -3.96 7.33
C LEU A 74 3.32 -5.14 8.20
N ILE A 75 4.13 -4.91 9.24
CA ILE A 75 4.70 -6.01 10.04
C ILE A 75 3.61 -6.76 10.81
N PRO A 76 2.71 -6.09 11.57
CA PRO A 76 1.66 -6.81 12.30
C PRO A 76 0.71 -7.53 11.36
N LEU A 77 0.29 -6.90 10.25
CA LEU A 77 -0.60 -7.57 9.29
C LEU A 77 0.10 -8.73 8.57
N ALA A 78 1.39 -8.61 8.26
CA ALA A 78 2.17 -9.69 7.64
C ALA A 78 2.38 -10.88 8.56
N ILE A 79 2.29 -10.71 9.89
CA ILE A 79 2.34 -11.81 10.85
C ILE A 79 0.93 -12.33 11.13
N LEU A 80 -0.06 -11.45 11.25
CA LEU A 80 -1.39 -11.80 11.74
C LEU A 80 -2.28 -12.41 10.64
N LEU A 81 -2.29 -11.87 9.42
CA LEU A 81 -3.09 -12.44 8.32
C LEU A 81 -2.72 -13.87 7.92
N PRO A 82 -1.44 -14.27 7.79
CA PRO A 82 -1.13 -15.65 7.44
C PRO A 82 -1.49 -16.66 8.51
N VAL A 83 -1.63 -16.25 9.78
CA VAL A 83 -2.13 -17.12 10.85
C VAL A 83 -3.60 -17.50 10.61
N PHE A 84 -4.40 -16.63 9.97
CA PHE A 84 -5.81 -16.89 9.68
C PHE A 84 -6.09 -17.42 8.28
N LEU A 85 -5.29 -17.00 7.28
CA LEU A 85 -5.54 -17.27 5.85
C LEU A 85 -4.43 -18.10 5.18
N GLY A 86 -3.44 -18.58 5.95
CA GLY A 86 -2.31 -19.33 5.41
C GLY A 86 -1.44 -18.50 4.47
N VAL A 87 -0.94 -19.12 3.40
CA VAL A 87 0.00 -18.48 2.47
C VAL A 87 -0.64 -17.26 1.75
N ASP A 88 -1.95 -17.32 1.46
CA ASP A 88 -2.67 -16.19 0.86
C ASP A 88 -2.74 -14.98 1.80
N GLY A 89 -2.72 -15.20 3.12
CA GLY A 89 -2.69 -14.12 4.11
C GLY A 89 -1.47 -13.21 4.01
N VAL A 90 -0.31 -13.76 3.63
CA VAL A 90 0.90 -12.97 3.37
C VAL A 90 0.68 -12.00 2.20
N LEU A 91 -0.04 -12.45 1.16
CA LEU A 91 -0.31 -11.64 -0.03
C LEU A 91 -1.27 -10.49 0.28
N TRP A 92 -2.26 -10.75 1.12
CA TRP A 92 -3.25 -9.76 1.55
C TRP A 92 -2.70 -8.74 2.56
N ALA A 93 -1.60 -9.04 3.24
CA ALA A 93 -0.99 -8.12 4.21
C ALA A 93 -0.54 -6.80 3.56
N GLY A 94 0.01 -6.86 2.34
CA GLY A 94 0.43 -5.66 1.59
C GLY A 94 -0.73 -4.70 1.32
N PRO A 95 -1.77 -5.13 0.59
CA PRO A 95 -2.97 -4.32 0.34
C PRO A 95 -3.64 -3.85 1.64
N ALA A 96 -3.79 -4.72 2.64
CA ALA A 96 -4.44 -4.34 3.88
C ALA A 96 -3.66 -3.24 4.63
N ALA A 97 -2.33 -3.32 4.67
CA ALA A 97 -1.48 -2.27 5.22
C ALA A 97 -1.58 -0.97 4.42
N ASP A 98 -1.58 -1.04 3.09
CA ASP A 98 -1.73 0.10 2.20
C ASP A 98 -3.09 0.80 2.38
N ALA A 99 -4.18 0.03 2.54
CA ALA A 99 -5.52 0.54 2.79
C ALA A 99 -5.61 1.26 4.14
N LEU A 100 -5.07 0.66 5.21
CA LEU A 100 -5.06 1.27 6.54
C LEU A 100 -4.24 2.56 6.57
N ALA A 101 -3.06 2.56 5.93
CA ALA A 101 -2.24 3.76 5.79
C ALA A 101 -2.96 4.86 4.98
N PHE A 102 -3.72 4.50 3.95
CA PHE A 102 -4.50 5.46 3.16
C PHE A 102 -5.63 6.07 4.00
N ILE A 103 -6.34 5.27 4.79
CA ILE A 103 -7.39 5.76 5.69
C ILE A 103 -6.80 6.74 6.71
N LEU A 104 -5.67 6.38 7.33
CA LEU A 104 -4.97 7.27 8.26
C LEU A 104 -4.57 8.59 7.59
N ALA A 105 -4.07 8.53 6.36
CA ALA A 105 -3.73 9.71 5.56
C ALA A 105 -4.91 10.60 5.24
N ALA A 106 -6.02 10.02 4.78
CA ALA A 106 -7.24 10.76 4.52
C ALA A 106 -7.75 11.47 5.79
N VAL A 107 -7.76 10.78 6.94
CA VAL A 107 -8.21 11.35 8.22
C VAL A 107 -7.34 12.52 8.65
N ILE A 108 -6.01 12.39 8.60
CA ILE A 108 -5.10 13.47 9.01
C ILE A 108 -5.23 14.68 8.09
N ILE A 109 -5.32 14.47 6.77
CA ILE A 109 -5.50 15.57 5.81
C ILE A 109 -6.82 16.30 6.04
N ILE A 110 -7.93 15.58 6.16
CA ILE A 110 -9.26 16.19 6.37
C ILE A 110 -9.29 16.97 7.68
N TYR A 111 -8.67 16.44 8.73
CA TYR A 111 -8.54 17.14 10.01
C TYR A 111 -7.72 18.43 9.87
N GLU A 112 -6.56 18.36 9.22
CA GLU A 112 -5.67 19.51 9.05
C GLU A 112 -6.33 20.60 8.19
N MET A 113 -7.01 20.23 7.09
CA MET A 113 -7.76 21.17 6.25
C MET A 113 -8.87 21.89 7.03
N LYS A 114 -9.57 21.20 7.94
CA LYS A 114 -10.57 21.84 8.80
C LYS A 114 -9.94 22.82 9.78
N VAL A 115 -8.82 22.45 10.41
CA VAL A 115 -8.11 23.31 11.36
C VAL A 115 -7.56 24.58 10.69
N LEU A 116 -7.02 24.46 9.47
CA LEU A 116 -6.55 25.61 8.69
C LEU A 116 -7.70 26.58 8.40
N LYS A 117 -8.86 26.07 7.94
CA LYS A 117 -10.04 26.89 7.63
C LYS A 117 -10.61 27.64 8.84
N THR A 118 -10.44 27.09 10.05
CA THR A 118 -10.84 27.75 11.31
C THR A 118 -9.84 28.80 11.78
N LYS A 119 -8.57 28.76 11.35
CA LYS A 119 -7.57 29.78 11.67
C LYS A 119 -7.61 30.99 10.74
N GLU A 120 -8.21 30.85 9.55
CA GLU A 120 -8.41 31.93 8.57
C GLU A 120 -9.74 32.69 8.75
N ALA A 121 -10.60 32.27 9.69
CA ALA A 121 -11.89 32.90 10.01
C ALA A 121 -11.84 33.61 11.38
#